data_AF-A0A7Z0NHW0-F1
#
_entry.id   AF-A0A7Z0NHW0-F1
#
_cell.length_a   1.000
_cell.length_b   1.000
_cell.length_c   1.000
_cell.angle_alpha   90.00
_cell.angle_beta   90.00
_cell.angle_gamma   90.00
#
_symmetry.space_group_name_H-M   'P 1'
#
loop_
_entity.id
_entity.type
_entity.pdbx_description
1 polymer ?
#
loop_
_entity_poly.entity_id
_entity_poly.type
_entity_poly.pdbx_seq_one_letter_code
_entity_poly.pdbx_strand_id
1 'polypeptide(L)' 'MLYYAVVFFVIAIIAAFLGFGGIAAGAASIAQILFYIFIVLAVLAILSGLFRKR' A
#
# COMPACT_ATOMS: atom_id res chain seq x y z
N MET A 1 10.33 9.56 28.95
CA MET A 1 10.25 9.34 27.48
C MET A 1 9.35 8.15 27.12
N LEU A 2 9.52 6.97 27.75
CA LEU A 2 8.68 5.79 27.49
C LEU A 2 7.17 6.01 27.74
N TYR A 3 6.81 6.80 28.77
CA TYR A 3 5.42 7.16 29.06
C TYR A 3 4.73 7.87 27.87
N TYR A 4 5.38 8.89 27.32
CA TYR A 4 4.82 9.62 26.17
C TYR A 4 4.71 8.74 24.93
N ALA A 5 5.69 7.85 24.68
CA ALA A 5 5.61 6.91 23.57
C ALA A 5 4.38 5.98 23.68
N VAL A 6 4.10 5.46 24.88
CA VAL A 6 2.90 4.63 25.13
C VAL A 6 1.61 5.44 24.96
N VAL A 7 1.57 6.68 25.45
CA VAL A 7 0.40 7.56 25.28
C VAL A 7 0.14 7.85 23.80
N PHE A 8 1.16 8.21 23.03
CA PHE A 8 1.03 8.44 21.59
C PHE A 8 0.65 7.17 20.82
N PHE A 9 1.15 6.01 21.25
CA PHE A 9 0.79 4.72 20.67
C PHE A 9 -0.71 4.43 20.83
N VAL A 10 -1.26 4.64 22.02
CA VAL A 10 -2.70 4.47 22.27
C VAL A 10 -3.54 5.45 21.44
N ILE A 11 -3.12 6.72 21.35
CA ILE A 11 -3.78 7.73 20.52
C ILE A 11 -3.79 7.31 19.04
N ALA A 12 -2.67 6.78 18.53
CA ALA A 12 -2.56 6.32 17.15
C ALA A 12 -3.52 5.16 16.84
N ILE A 13 -3.68 4.21 17.77
CA ILE A 13 -4.64 3.10 17.63
C ILE A 13 -6.07 3.64 17.58
N ILE A 14 -6.43 4.52 18.52
CA ILE A 14 -7.76 5.13 18.57
C ILE A 14 -8.04 5.90 17.26
N ALA A 15 -7.08 6.71 16.80
CA ALA A 15 -7.19 7.41 15.53
C ALA A 15 -7.34 6.47 14.33
N ALA A 16 -6.63 5.33 14.33
CA ALA A 16 -6.76 4.29 13.31
C ALA A 16 -8.18 3.69 13.26
N PHE A 17 -8.78 3.37 14.40
CA PHE A 17 -10.14 2.81 14.44
C PHE A 17 -11.23 3.84 14.13
N LEU A 18 -11.09 5.07 14.59
CA LEU A 18 -12.13 6.10 14.45
C LEU A 18 -12.05 6.90 13.14
N GLY A 19 -10.86 7.09 12.57
CA GLY A 19 -10.65 8.04 11.47
C GLY A 19 -10.22 7.45 10.14
N PHE A 20 -9.66 6.23 10.11
CA PHE A 20 -9.04 5.70 8.88
C PHE A 20 -10.01 4.96 7.95
N GLY A 21 -11.24 4.66 8.35
CA GLY A 21 -12.17 3.88 7.50
C GLY A 21 -12.41 4.50 6.12
N GLY A 22 -12.66 5.81 6.06
CA GLY A 22 -12.90 6.53 4.78
C GLY A 22 -11.64 6.71 3.93
N ILE A 23 -10.49 6.96 4.56
CA ILE A 23 -9.20 7.14 3.87
C ILE A 23 -8.69 5.79 3.35
N ALA A 24 -8.89 4.70 4.09
CA ALA A 24 -8.53 3.36 3.68
C ALA A 24 -9.30 2.92 2.43
N ALA A 25 -10.59 3.26 2.33
CA ALA A 25 -11.38 2.98 1.14
C ALA A 25 -10.87 3.75 -0.11
N GLY A 26 -10.50 5.02 0.05
CA GLY A 26 -9.88 5.81 -1.02
C GLY A 26 -8.46 5.34 -1.38
N ALA A 27 -7.65 4.94 -0.40
CA ALA A 27 -6.32 4.38 -0.63
C ALA A 27 -6.40 3.02 -1.34
N ALA A 28 -7.41 2.20 -1.02
CA ALA A 28 -7.62 0.90 -1.64
C ALA A 28 -7.91 1.02 -3.15
N SER A 29 -8.69 2.01 -3.58
CA SER A 29 -8.96 2.22 -5.01
C SER A 29 -7.71 2.66 -5.79
N ILE A 30 -6.90 3.54 -5.21
CA ILE A 30 -5.61 3.95 -5.80
C ILE A 30 -4.65 2.76 -5.89
N ALA A 31 -4.58 1.94 -4.83
CA ALA A 31 -3.73 0.74 -4.80
C ALA A 31 -4.13 -0.27 -5.88
N GLN A 32 -5.43 -0.46 -6.14
CA GLN A 32 -5.93 -1.33 -7.20
C GLN A 32 -5.44 -0.85 -8.58
N ILE A 33 -5.53 0.44 -8.87
CA ILE A 33 -5.07 1.01 -10.14
C ILE A 33 -3.57 0.74 -10.33
N LEU A 34 -2.75 1.02 -9.31
CA LEU A 34 -1.31 0.77 -9.34
C LEU A 34 -0.97 -0.72 -9.50
N PHE A 35 -1.74 -1.60 -8.87
CA PHE A 35 -1.57 -3.05 -8.98
C PHE A 35 -1.79 -3.54 -10.42
N TYR A 36 -2.84 -3.06 -11.10
CA TYR A 36 -3.06 -3.41 -12.51
C TYR A 36 -1.96 -2.88 -13.43
N ILE A 37 -1.50 -1.64 -13.21
CA ILE A 37 -0.36 -1.09 -13.96
C ILE A 37 0.88 -1.95 -13.74
N PHE A 38 1.15 -2.33 -12.49
CA PHE A 38 2.27 -3.21 -12.15
C PHE A 38 2.16 -4.56 -12.85
N ILE A 39 0.98 -5.19 -12.90
CA ILE A 39 0.78 -6.45 -13.62
C ILE A 39 1.12 -6.29 -15.10
N VAL A 40 0.63 -5.24 -15.77
CA VAL A 40 0.93 -5.00 -17.19
C VAL A 40 2.44 -4.86 -17.39
N LEU A 41 3.11 -4.03 -16.57
CA LEU A 41 4.55 -3.84 -16.64
C LEU A 41 5.32 -5.13 -16.33
N ALA A 42 4.87 -5.92 -15.35
CA ALA A 42 5.49 -7.18 -14.98
C ALA A 42 5.39 -8.20 -16.12
N VAL A 43 4.24 -8.30 -16.79
CA VAL A 43 4.07 -9.13 -17.98
C VAL A 43 5.00 -8.67 -19.10
N LEU A 44 5.07 -7.36 -19.38
CA LEU A 44 5.99 -6.82 -20.38
C LEU A 44 7.47 -7.07 -20.03
N ALA A 45 7.84 -6.96 -18.76
CA ALA A 45 9.19 -7.25 -18.27
C ALA A 45 9.55 -8.73 -18.42
N ILE A 46 8.62 -9.63 -18.09
CA ILE A 46 8.81 -11.08 -18.25
C ILE A 46 8.94 -11.43 -19.74
N LEU A 47 8.04 -10.91 -20.58
CA LEU A 47 8.06 -11.15 -22.02
C LEU A 47 9.37 -10.62 -22.65
N SER A 48 9.76 -9.38 -22.36
CA SER A 48 11.00 -8.81 -22.87
C SER A 48 12.24 -9.59 -22.39
N GLY A 49 12.25 -10.06 -21.14
CA GLY A 49 13.31 -10.93 -20.61
C GLY A 49 13.37 -12.30 -21.29
N LEU A 50 12.22 -12.89 -21.60
CA LEU A 50 12.13 -14.18 -22.30
C LEU A 50 12.58 -14.07 -23.76
N PHE A 51 12.21 -13.00 -24.45
CA PHE A 51 12.61 -12.76 -25.84
C PHE A 51 14.09 -12.38 -26.00
N ARG A 52 14.73 -11.86 -24.95
CA ARG A 52 16.15 -11.44 -24.99
C ARG A 52 17.16 -12.58 -24.77
N LYS A 53 16.69 -13.83 -24.61
CA LYS A 53 17.54 -15.02 -24.38
C LYS A 53 17.80 -15.85 -25.65
N ARG A 54 17.73 -15.24 -26.83
CA ARG A 54 18.15 -15.83 -28.11
C ARG A 54 19.21 -14.95 -28.75
#